data_AF-A0A800JCZ6-F1
#
_entry.id   AF-A0A800JCZ6-F1
#
_cell.length_a   1.000
_cell.length_b   1.000
_cell.length_c   1.000
_cell.angle_alpha   90.00
_cell.angle_beta   90.00
_cell.angle_gamma   90.00
#
_symmetry.space_group_name_H-M   'P 1'
#
loop_
_entity.id
_entity.type
_entity.pdbx_description
1 polymer ?
#
loop_
_entity_poly.entity_id
_entity_poly.type
_entity_poly.pdbx_seq_one_letter_code
_entity_poly.pdbx_strand_id
1 'polypeptide(L)' 'MDAVQERLARWTAPDQTHPLAKREADLAALVDGDKTAWESYGQHYEGWTMEDMERLLTGVRAARRETL' A
#
# COMPACT_ATOMS: atom_id res chain seq x y z
N MET A 1 -5.84 -7.34 -14.95
CA MET A 1 -6.25 -6.69 -13.69
C MET A 1 -5.46 -5.41 -13.58
N ASP A 2 -6.03 -4.41 -12.93
CA ASP A 2 -5.32 -3.17 -12.61
C ASP A 2 -4.19 -3.43 -11.59
N ALA A 3 -3.04 -2.75 -11.72
CA ALA A 3 -1.85 -3.00 -10.91
C ALA A 3 -2.08 -2.74 -9.42
N VAL A 4 -2.95 -1.77 -9.08
CA VAL A 4 -3.37 -1.49 -7.71
C VAL A 4 -4.17 -2.67 -7.16
N GLN A 5 -5.13 -3.20 -7.92
CA GLN A 5 -5.93 -4.35 -7.51
C GLN A 5 -5.10 -5.61 -7.29
N GLU A 6 -4.13 -5.90 -8.17
CA GLU A 6 -3.24 -7.04 -8.00
C GLU A 6 -2.38 -6.91 -6.73
N ARG A 7 -1.84 -5.71 -6.48
CA ARG A 7 -1.06 -5.42 -5.27
C ARG A 7 -1.92 -5.57 -4.01
N LEU A 8 -3.14 -5.04 -4.02
CA LEU A 8 -4.07 -5.16 -2.90
C LEU A 8 -4.39 -6.63 -2.61
N ALA A 9 -4.75 -7.41 -3.63
CA ALA A 9 -5.07 -8.83 -3.49
C ALA A 9 -3.89 -9.62 -2.91
N ARG A 10 -2.67 -9.33 -3.36
CA ARG A 10 -1.45 -9.92 -2.79
C ARG A 10 -1.27 -9.53 -1.33
N TRP A 11 -1.55 -8.28 -0.97
CA TRP A 11 -1.35 -7.79 0.38
C TRP A 11 -2.37 -8.29 1.39
N THR A 12 -3.59 -8.59 0.94
CA THR A 12 -4.67 -9.17 1.77
C THR A 12 -4.66 -10.69 1.79
N ALA A 13 -3.74 -11.34 1.07
CA ALA A 13 -3.62 -12.79 1.10
C ALA A 13 -3.23 -13.30 2.51
N PRO A 14 -3.68 -14.49 2.91
CA PRO A 14 -3.41 -15.02 4.26
C PRO A 14 -1.92 -15.30 4.54
N ASP A 15 -1.12 -15.55 3.51
CA ASP A 15 0.30 -15.94 3.62
C ASP A 15 1.26 -14.73 3.54
N GLN A 16 0.89 -13.61 4.17
CA GLN A 16 1.70 -12.39 4.10
C GLN A 16 2.56 -12.21 5.35
N THR A 17 3.87 -12.07 5.13
CA THR A 17 4.89 -11.95 6.18
C THR A 17 4.77 -10.66 7.00
N HIS A 18 4.15 -9.62 6.45
CA HIS A 18 3.97 -8.34 7.13
C HIS A 18 2.49 -8.07 7.40
N PRO A 19 2.15 -7.56 8.61
CA PRO A 19 0.78 -7.22 8.93
C PRO A 19 0.29 -6.08 8.03
N LEU A 20 -0.98 -6.15 7.66
CA LEU A 20 -1.62 -5.15 6.79
C LEU A 20 -1.53 -3.73 7.36
N ALA A 21 -1.58 -3.60 8.69
CA ALA A 21 -1.42 -2.33 9.40
C ALA A 21 -0.05 -1.66 9.16
N LYS A 22 1.03 -2.45 9.06
CA LYS A 22 2.37 -1.91 8.76
C LYS A 22 2.41 -1.34 7.34
N ARG A 23 1.88 -2.10 6.38
CA ARG A 23 1.80 -1.69 4.97
C ARG A 23 0.95 -0.43 4.77
N GLU A 24 -0.15 -0.31 5.52
CA GLU A 24 -0.98 0.89 5.53
C GLU A 24 -0.17 2.11 5.99
N ALA A 25 0.59 2.00 7.08
CA ALA A 25 1.38 3.10 7.62
C ALA A 25 2.53 3.51 6.67
N ASP A 26 3.27 2.52 6.14
CA ASP A 26 4.36 2.77 5.19
C ASP A 26 3.82 3.44 3.91
N LEU A 27 2.67 2.99 3.39
CA LEU A 27 2.03 3.59 2.22
C LEU A 27 1.44 4.98 2.51
N ALA A 28 0.88 5.21 3.70
CA ALA A 28 0.39 6.52 4.09
C ALA A 28 1.53 7.56 4.16
N ALA A 29 2.71 7.18 4.64
CA ALA A 29 3.89 8.04 4.65
C ALA A 29 4.36 8.40 3.23
N LEU A 30 4.35 7.43 2.31
CA LEU A 30 4.66 7.68 0.90
C LEU A 30 3.68 8.66 0.25
N VAL A 31 2.37 8.48 0.49
CA VAL A 31 1.32 9.36 -0.03
C VAL A 31 1.42 10.77 0.56
N ASP A 32 1.81 10.91 1.83
CA ASP A 32 2.07 12.20 2.50
C ASP A 32 3.32 12.92 1.94
N GLY A 33 4.13 12.22 1.14
CA GLY A 33 5.36 12.77 0.56
C GLY A 33 6.55 12.73 1.51
N ASP A 34 6.53 11.86 2.52
CA ASP A 34 7.66 11.68 3.44
C ASP A 34 8.91 11.24 2.68
N LYS A 35 9.96 12.07 2.72
CA LYS A 35 11.19 11.85 1.96
C LYS A 35 11.90 10.57 2.38
N THR A 36 11.92 10.26 3.67
CA THR A 36 12.60 9.07 4.20
C THR A 36 11.88 7.79 3.80
N ALA A 37 10.53 7.81 3.77
CA ALA A 37 9.72 6.72 3.24
C ALA A 37 9.98 6.54 1.74
N TRP A 38 10.08 7.62 0.97
CA TRP A 38 10.43 7.57 -0.46
C TRP A 38 11.83 7.02 -0.72
N GLU A 39 12.83 7.40 0.08
CA GLU A 39 14.18 6.83 -0.01
C GLU A 39 14.22 5.34 0.31
N SER A 40 13.38 4.88 1.25
CA SER A 40 13.37 3.48 1.69
C SER A 40 12.52 2.56 0.82
N TYR A 41 11.37 3.06 0.35
CA TYR A 41 10.31 2.24 -0.25
C TYR A 41 9.83 2.73 -1.61
N GLY A 42 10.22 3.93 -2.04
CA GLY A 42 9.75 4.55 -3.28
C GLY A 42 10.01 3.71 -4.53
N GLN A 43 11.14 2.99 -4.55
CA GLN A 43 11.48 2.07 -5.65
C GLN A 43 10.41 1.00 -5.93
N HIS A 44 9.58 0.63 -4.94
CA HIS A 44 8.52 -0.37 -5.10
C HIS A 44 7.28 0.14 -5.84
N TYR A 45 7.23 1.46 -6.07
CA TYR A 45 6.15 2.19 -6.75
C TYR A 45 6.67 2.95 -7.97
N GLU A 46 7.84 2.56 -8.49
CA GLU A 46 8.32 3.11 -9.76
C GLU A 46 7.29 2.88 -10.87
N GLY A 47 6.95 3.95 -11.60
CA GLY A 47 5.91 3.93 -12.63
C GLY A 47 4.46 4.02 -12.13
N TRP A 48 4.23 4.12 -10.82
CA TRP A 48 2.91 4.36 -10.25
C TRP A 48 2.64 5.86 -10.13
N THR A 49 1.40 6.26 -10.38
CA THR A 49 0.97 7.63 -10.11
C THR A 49 0.62 7.81 -8.62
N MET A 50 0.57 9.06 -8.15
CA MET A 50 0.06 9.36 -6.81
C MET A 50 -1.37 8.82 -6.64
N GLU A 51 -2.21 8.93 -7.67
CA GLU A 51 -3.58 8.41 -7.64
C GLU A 51 -3.59 6.89 -7.43
N ASP A 52 -2.70 6.13 -8.07
CA ASP A 52 -2.59 4.68 -7.88
C ASP A 52 -2.23 4.32 -6.44
N MET A 53 -1.30 5.06 -5.84
CA MET A 53 -0.90 4.86 -4.44
C MET A 53 -2.03 5.23 -3.47
N GLU A 54 -2.77 6.31 -3.72
CA GLU A 54 -3.94 6.71 -2.93
C GLU A 54 -5.08 5.67 -3.02
N ARG A 55 -5.31 5.12 -4.22
CA ARG A 55 -6.28 4.04 -4.44
C ARG A 55 -5.87 2.78 -3.70
N LEU A 56 -4.59 2.42 -3.73
CA LEU A 56 -4.06 1.30 -2.96
C LEU A 56 -4.28 1.51 -1.46
N LEU A 57 -3.94 2.69 -0.94
CA LEU A 57 -4.09 3.04 0.48
C LEU A 57 -5.54 2.94 0.93
N THR A 58 -6.46 3.42 0.10
CA THR A 58 -7.90 3.33 0.35
C THR A 58 -8.35 1.87 0.44
N GLY A 59 -7.91 1.02 -0.50
CA GLY A 59 -8.22 -0.41 -0.50
C GLY A 59 -7.66 -1.14 0.72
N VAL A 60 -6.42 -0.83 1.12
CA VAL A 60 -5.77 -1.43 2.30
C VAL A 60 -6.51 -1.06 3.58
N ARG A 61 -6.91 0.22 3.72
CA ARG A 61 -7.70 0.70 4.87
C ARG A 61 -9.07 0.01 4.94
N ALA A 62 -9.74 -0.19 3.80
CA ALA A 62 -11.01 -0.90 3.74
C ALA A 62 -10.85 -2.35 4.19
N ALA A 63 -9.91 -3.08 3.58
CA ALA A 63 -9.64 -4.48 3.92
C ALA A 63 -9.28 -4.66 5.41
N ARG A 64 -8.50 -3.74 5.98
CA ARG A 64 -8.14 -3.79 7.40
C ARG A 64 -9.35 -3.64 8.33
N ARG A 65 -10.32 -2.78 7.98
CA ARG A 65 -11.57 -2.62 8.75
C ARG A 65 -12.43 -3.89 8.72
N GLU A 66 -12.40 -4.64 7.63
CA GLU A 66 -13.14 -5.91 7.51
C GLU A 66 -12.48 -7.06 8.30
N THR A 67 -11.20 -6.93 8.64
CA THR A 67 -10.45 -7.90 9.44
C THR A 67 -10.37 -7.59 10.95
N LEU A 68 -10.99 -6.48 11.40
CA LEU A 68 -11.11 -6.07 12.80
C LEU A 68 -12.41 -6.59 13.40
#